data_AF-H8ZEP5-F1
#
_entry.id   AF-H8ZEP5-F1
#
_cell.length_a   1.000
_cell.length_b   1.000
_cell.length_c   1.000
_cell.angle_alpha   90.00
_cell.angle_beta   90.00
_cell.angle_gamma   90.00
#
_symmetry.space_group_name_H-M   'P 1'
#
loop_
_entity.id
_entity.type
_entity.pdbx_description
1 polymer ?
#
loop_
_entity_poly.entity_id
_entity_poly.type
_entity_poly.pdbx_seq_one_letter_code
_entity_poly.pdbx_strand_id
1 'polypeptide(L)'
;MARGNNNANTKGGGKGQRDFPQMRFGKRENKEDPANFIKIGEYSHPVKNTNMIVIRLTENIVPYFNAGIYGEGERKIADIHEIFGKFDDHVYASITIDGKLDISKYQPGSIFRADKFRCLSFDRVKGANTHTPKNAAPKKAANLPQQFNRGRSSKYRTNAQNEKVRQYADSQIRQNQRDSRDPKKRNEFLKKTIEKRGSEIKMNRRTTFTYDE
;
A
#
# COMPACT_ATOMS: atom_id res chain seq x y z
N MET A 1 -25.34 49.88 35.68
CA MET A 1 -24.54 48.63 35.67
C MET A 1 -25.37 47.52 35.04
N ALA A 2 -24.69 46.68 34.25
CA ALA A 2 -25.07 45.41 33.61
C ALA A 2 -26.06 44.50 34.40
N ARG A 3 -26.78 43.53 33.85
CA ARG A 3 -26.96 42.90 32.51
C ARG A 3 -28.10 41.87 32.66
N GLY A 4 -28.81 41.59 31.55
CA GLY A 4 -29.24 40.23 31.19
C GLY A 4 -30.68 39.83 31.53
N ASN A 5 -31.47 39.56 30.47
CA ASN A 5 -32.18 38.29 30.34
C ASN A 5 -32.73 38.09 28.92
N ASN A 6 -32.37 36.93 28.38
CA ASN A 6 -33.25 35.96 27.74
C ASN A 6 -33.85 36.22 26.35
N ASN A 7 -33.48 35.27 25.50
CA ASN A 7 -34.37 34.50 24.64
C ASN A 7 -34.84 35.10 23.32
N ALA A 8 -34.21 34.52 22.30
CA ALA A 8 -34.87 33.64 21.35
C ALA A 8 -35.25 34.24 20.00
N ASN A 9 -34.82 33.47 19.00
CA ASN A 9 -35.31 33.41 17.64
C ASN A 9 -35.22 34.70 16.84
N THR A 10 -34.36 34.68 15.82
CA THR A 10 -34.83 34.43 14.45
C THR A 10 -33.63 34.26 13.50
N LYS A 11 -33.44 33.01 13.06
CA LYS A 11 -33.25 32.66 11.64
C LYS A 11 -31.94 33.12 10.99
N GLY A 12 -30.91 32.31 11.14
CA GLY A 12 -29.68 32.42 10.36
C GLY A 12 -28.84 31.18 10.54
N GLY A 13 -29.16 30.11 9.81
CA GLY A 13 -28.44 28.85 9.93
C GLY A 13 -28.81 27.99 8.76
N GLY A 14 -28.14 28.24 7.64
CA GLY A 14 -28.29 27.49 6.41
C GLY A 14 -28.31 26.00 6.70
N LYS A 15 -29.20 25.30 6.00
CA LYS A 15 -29.14 23.86 5.80
C LYS A 15 -27.70 23.52 5.40
N GLY A 16 -26.91 23.11 6.39
CA GLY A 16 -25.65 22.43 6.21
C GLY A 16 -25.98 21.09 5.56
N GLN A 17 -26.11 21.15 4.25
CA GLN A 17 -25.93 20.00 3.38
C GLN A 17 -24.66 19.33 3.88
N ARG A 18 -24.80 18.06 4.27
CA ARG A 18 -23.68 17.25 4.74
C ARG A 18 -22.71 17.18 3.57
N ASP A 19 -21.75 18.09 3.56
CA ASP A 19 -20.54 18.00 2.77
C ASP A 19 -19.78 16.80 3.30
N PHE A 20 -20.21 15.61 2.87
CA PHE A 20 -19.26 14.56 2.64
C PHE A 20 -18.15 15.21 1.82
N PRO A 21 -16.90 15.20 2.30
CA PRO A 21 -15.76 15.45 1.44
C PRO A 21 -15.77 14.26 0.48
N GLN A 22 -16.60 14.36 -0.55
CA GLN A 22 -16.43 13.64 -1.78
C GLN A 22 -14.97 13.90 -2.08
N MET A 23 -14.15 12.86 -1.94
CA MET A 23 -12.81 12.83 -2.45
C MET A 23 -12.92 13.11 -3.96
N ARG A 24 -13.05 14.39 -4.31
CA ARG A 24 -12.55 14.97 -5.54
C ARG A 24 -11.04 14.85 -5.39
N PHE A 25 -10.54 13.62 -5.55
CA PHE A 25 -9.38 13.42 -6.39
C PHE A 25 -9.77 14.14 -7.67
N GLY A 26 -9.30 15.38 -7.78
CA GLY A 26 -9.51 16.15 -8.98
C GLY A 26 -9.17 15.22 -10.11
N LYS A 27 -10.11 15.07 -11.05
CA LYS A 27 -9.70 14.91 -12.43
C LYS A 27 -8.79 16.11 -12.68
N ARG A 28 -7.50 15.97 -12.36
CA ARG A 28 -6.48 16.68 -13.09
C ARG A 28 -6.77 16.18 -14.49
N GLU A 29 -7.41 17.03 -15.27
CA GLU A 29 -7.24 16.98 -16.70
C GLU A 29 -5.73 17.11 -16.87
N ASN A 30 -5.05 15.96 -16.82
CA ASN A 30 -3.62 15.84 -17.05
C ASN A 30 -3.48 16.17 -18.53
N LYS A 31 -3.55 17.46 -18.86
CA LYS A 31 -3.12 17.94 -20.16
C LYS A 31 -1.67 17.54 -20.23
N GLU A 32 -1.37 16.64 -21.17
CA GLU A 32 -0.04 16.09 -21.38
C GLU A 32 0.88 17.27 -21.73
N ASP A 33 1.71 17.66 -20.77
CA ASP A 33 2.63 18.79 -20.90
C ASP A 33 3.90 18.28 -21.61
N PRO A 34 4.31 18.88 -22.74
CA PRO A 34 5.50 18.48 -23.48
C PRO A 34 6.77 18.42 -22.63
N ALA A 35 6.86 19.20 -21.55
CA ALA A 35 7.99 19.17 -20.62
C ALA A 35 8.14 17.83 -19.87
N ASN A 36 7.08 17.02 -19.79
CA ASN A 36 7.08 15.72 -19.12
C ASN A 36 7.34 14.54 -20.06
N PHE A 37 7.57 14.80 -21.35
CA PHE A 37 7.79 13.74 -22.33
C PHE A 37 9.18 13.13 -22.17
N ILE A 38 9.21 11.82 -21.95
CA ILE A 38 10.43 11.02 -21.87
C ILE A 38 10.56 10.16 -23.12
N LYS A 39 11.79 9.86 -23.53
CA LYS A 39 12.04 8.88 -24.59
C LYS A 39 11.59 7.51 -24.09
N ILE A 40 10.90 6.74 -24.92
CA ILE A 40 10.48 5.38 -24.55
C ILE A 40 11.15 4.33 -25.43
N GLY A 41 11.40 4.65 -26.70
CA GLY A 41 11.84 3.66 -27.65
C GLY A 41 12.17 4.23 -29.02
N GLU A 42 12.55 3.31 -29.88
CA GLU A 42 12.96 3.57 -31.26
C GLU A 42 12.17 2.71 -32.24
N TYR A 43 12.08 3.17 -33.47
CA TYR A 43 11.42 2.44 -34.55
C TYR A 43 12.03 1.04 -34.74
N SER A 44 11.17 0.02 -34.94
CA SER A 44 11.60 -1.31 -35.36
C SER A 44 11.15 -1.62 -36.79
N HIS A 45 9.85 -1.83 -37.01
CA HIS A 45 9.31 -2.22 -38.32
C HIS A 45 7.79 -1.95 -38.40
N PRO A 46 7.22 -1.87 -39.61
CA PRO A 46 5.78 -1.69 -39.77
C PRO A 46 5.04 -3.03 -39.71
N VAL A 47 3.78 -3.00 -39.29
CA VAL A 47 2.91 -4.19 -39.28
C VAL A 47 2.15 -4.26 -40.60
N LYS A 48 2.23 -5.40 -41.29
CA LYS A 48 1.63 -5.59 -42.62
C LYS A 48 0.13 -5.32 -42.60
N ASN A 49 -0.38 -4.64 -43.63
CA ASN A 49 -1.80 -4.38 -43.88
C ASN A 49 -2.54 -3.68 -42.72
N THR A 50 -1.85 -2.91 -41.89
CA THR A 50 -2.44 -2.19 -40.75
C THR A 50 -1.80 -0.83 -40.56
N ASN A 51 -2.43 0.03 -39.75
CA ASN A 51 -1.89 1.33 -39.37
C ASN A 51 -0.95 1.30 -38.16
N MET A 52 -0.30 0.14 -37.92
CA MET A 52 0.50 -0.08 -36.73
C MET A 52 1.97 -0.18 -37.07
N ILE A 53 2.81 0.30 -36.15
CA ILE A 53 4.25 0.05 -36.17
C ILE A 53 4.69 -0.55 -34.84
N VAL A 54 5.78 -1.31 -34.89
CA VAL A 54 6.45 -1.84 -33.72
C VAL A 54 7.60 -0.92 -33.36
N ILE A 55 7.69 -0.56 -32.09
CA ILE A 55 8.81 0.15 -31.49
C ILE A 55 9.52 -0.76 -30.49
N ARG A 56 10.85 -0.64 -30.42
CA ARG A 56 11.66 -1.29 -29.39
C ARG A 56 11.75 -0.35 -28.20
N LEU A 57 11.33 -0.81 -27.02
CA LEU A 57 11.49 -0.02 -25.79
C LEU A 57 12.95 -0.05 -25.37
N THR A 58 13.53 1.13 -25.19
CA THR A 58 14.96 1.31 -24.87
C THR A 58 15.20 1.67 -23.42
N GLU A 59 14.20 2.23 -22.75
CA GLU A 59 14.27 2.57 -21.34
C GLU A 59 13.60 1.47 -20.51
N ASN A 60 14.02 1.30 -19.24
CA ASN A 60 13.41 0.36 -18.28
C ASN A 60 12.02 0.86 -17.79
N ILE A 61 11.22 1.35 -18.71
CA ILE A 61 9.96 2.02 -18.51
C ILE A 61 8.93 1.43 -19.49
N VAL A 62 7.78 1.04 -18.96
CA VAL A 62 6.63 0.50 -19.68
C VAL A 62 5.53 1.57 -19.70
N PRO A 63 5.15 2.11 -20.86
CA PRO A 63 4.03 3.03 -20.96
C PRO A 63 2.68 2.33 -20.71
N TYR A 64 1.63 3.07 -20.37
CA TYR A 64 0.29 2.52 -20.13
C TYR A 64 -0.36 2.08 -21.45
N PHE A 65 -1.29 1.12 -21.38
CA PHE A 65 -2.18 0.84 -22.50
C PHE A 65 -2.98 2.10 -22.88
N ASN A 66 -3.14 2.33 -24.19
CA ASN A 66 -3.76 3.54 -24.75
C ASN A 66 -3.09 4.85 -24.32
N ALA A 67 -1.82 4.82 -23.92
CA ALA A 67 -1.05 6.05 -23.70
C ALA A 67 -0.76 6.75 -25.05
N GLY A 68 -0.79 8.08 -25.04
CA GLY A 68 -0.39 8.88 -26.18
C GLY A 68 1.11 8.78 -26.44
N ILE A 69 1.47 8.61 -27.71
CA ILE A 69 2.83 8.58 -28.19
C ILE A 69 3.11 9.81 -29.05
N TYR A 70 4.30 10.35 -28.89
CA TYR A 70 4.79 11.59 -29.49
C TYR A 70 6.08 11.30 -30.26
N GLY A 71 6.28 12.02 -31.37
CA GLY A 71 7.53 11.99 -32.13
C GLY A 71 8.51 13.05 -31.63
N GLU A 72 9.25 13.66 -32.55
CA GLU A 72 10.13 14.80 -32.25
C GLU A 72 9.35 16.08 -31.91
N GLY A 73 8.14 16.24 -32.44
CA GLY A 73 7.25 17.37 -32.12
C GLY A 73 6.36 17.14 -30.91
N GLU A 74 5.60 18.17 -30.54
CA GLU A 74 4.68 18.15 -29.39
C GLU A 74 3.30 17.56 -29.70
N ARG A 75 3.04 17.24 -30.97
CA ARG A 75 1.78 16.64 -31.41
C ARG A 75 1.79 15.14 -31.15
N LYS A 76 0.70 14.63 -30.58
CA LYS A 76 0.43 13.20 -30.48
C LYS A 76 0.32 12.57 -31.88
N ILE A 77 1.06 11.48 -32.11
CA ILE A 77 1.13 10.77 -33.39
C ILE A 77 0.50 9.39 -33.36
N ALA A 78 0.42 8.76 -32.19
CA ALA A 78 -0.04 7.39 -32.06
C ALA A 78 -0.59 7.10 -30.66
N ASP A 79 -1.25 5.95 -30.52
CA ASP A 79 -1.68 5.36 -29.26
C ASP A 79 -1.05 3.99 -29.07
N ILE A 80 -0.73 3.64 -27.82
CA ILE A 80 -0.24 2.29 -27.50
C ILE A 80 -1.36 1.27 -27.58
N HIS A 81 -1.12 0.21 -28.33
CA HIS A 81 -2.03 -0.92 -28.45
C HIS A 81 -1.61 -2.08 -27.54
N GLU A 82 -0.40 -2.62 -27.76
CA GLU A 82 0.06 -3.82 -27.06
C GLU A 82 1.55 -3.71 -26.70
N ILE A 83 1.93 -4.33 -25.57
CA ILE A 83 3.31 -4.38 -25.09
C ILE A 83 3.66 -5.85 -24.91
N PHE A 84 4.76 -6.28 -25.50
CA PHE A 84 5.16 -7.68 -25.59
C PHE A 84 6.69 -7.83 -25.58
N GLY A 85 7.16 -9.07 -25.54
CA GLY A 85 8.59 -9.40 -25.47
C GLY A 85 9.04 -9.81 -24.06
N LYS A 86 10.35 -10.00 -23.90
CA LYS A 86 10.97 -10.47 -22.66
C LYS A 86 11.70 -9.33 -21.99
N PHE A 87 11.46 -9.11 -20.70
CA PHE A 87 12.08 -8.02 -19.96
C PHE A 87 13.62 -8.05 -19.90
N ASP A 88 14.22 -9.24 -19.98
CA ASP A 88 15.68 -9.40 -19.83
C ASP A 88 16.43 -9.32 -21.16
N ASP A 89 15.69 -9.27 -22.27
CA ASP A 89 16.27 -9.26 -23.62
C ASP A 89 15.75 -8.03 -24.37
N HIS A 90 14.49 -8.10 -24.83
CA HIS A 90 13.88 -7.03 -25.60
C HIS A 90 12.38 -6.93 -25.29
N VAL A 91 11.95 -5.73 -24.91
CA VAL A 91 10.54 -5.37 -24.81
C VAL A 91 10.17 -4.49 -26.01
N TYR A 92 9.05 -4.81 -26.63
CA TYR A 92 8.50 -4.10 -27.78
C TYR A 92 7.11 -3.59 -27.44
N ALA A 93 6.69 -2.54 -28.15
CA ALA A 93 5.32 -2.08 -28.12
C ALA A 93 4.81 -1.89 -29.55
N SER A 94 3.57 -2.32 -29.80
CA SER A 94 2.85 -1.95 -31.02
C SER A 94 2.07 -0.66 -30.75
N ILE A 95 2.22 0.29 -31.67
CA ILE A 95 1.55 1.58 -31.59
C ILE A 95 0.70 1.78 -32.84
N THR A 96 -0.51 2.29 -32.66
CA THR A 96 -1.44 2.61 -33.73
C THR A 96 -1.24 4.05 -34.13
N ILE A 97 -0.75 4.30 -35.34
CA ILE A 97 -0.56 5.64 -35.89
C ILE A 97 -1.94 6.27 -36.16
N ASP A 98 -2.09 7.55 -35.82
CA ASP A 98 -3.29 8.32 -36.16
C ASP A 98 -3.53 8.28 -37.67
N GLY A 99 -4.77 7.96 -38.11
CA GLY A 99 -5.09 7.73 -39.51
C GLY A 99 -4.87 8.92 -40.45
N LYS A 100 -4.58 10.11 -39.88
CA LYS A 100 -4.20 11.32 -40.63
C LYS A 100 -2.70 11.39 -40.96
N LEU A 101 -1.89 10.45 -40.46
CA LEU A 101 -0.43 10.45 -40.62
C LEU A 101 0.04 9.23 -41.41
N ASP A 102 1.05 9.44 -42.24
CA ASP A 102 1.65 8.37 -43.05
C ASP A 102 2.68 7.58 -42.24
N ILE A 103 2.53 6.25 -42.22
CA ILE A 103 3.42 5.33 -41.52
C ILE A 103 4.83 5.31 -42.12
N SER A 104 4.93 5.47 -43.45
CA SER A 104 6.19 5.40 -44.19
C SER A 104 7.18 6.52 -43.83
N LYS A 105 6.74 7.54 -43.06
CA LYS A 105 7.60 8.61 -42.55
C LYS A 105 8.52 8.15 -41.42
N TYR A 106 8.18 7.05 -40.75
CA TYR A 106 8.98 6.53 -39.65
C TYR A 106 9.98 5.50 -40.17
N GLN A 107 11.24 5.67 -39.79
CA GLN A 107 12.40 4.92 -40.28
C GLN A 107 13.25 4.48 -39.08
N PRO A 108 14.17 3.50 -39.26
CA PRO A 108 15.17 3.19 -38.24
C PRO A 108 15.88 4.46 -37.74
N GLY A 109 15.91 4.66 -36.43
CA GLY A 109 16.42 5.88 -35.80
C GLY A 109 15.35 6.89 -35.36
N SER A 110 14.10 6.78 -35.83
CA SER A 110 13.00 7.60 -35.31
C SER A 110 12.78 7.32 -33.82
N ILE A 111 12.72 8.40 -33.03
CA ILE A 111 12.57 8.35 -31.58
C ILE A 111 11.10 8.60 -31.20
N PHE A 112 10.60 7.79 -30.26
CA PHE A 112 9.26 7.92 -29.72
C PHE A 112 9.31 8.32 -28.25
N ARG A 113 8.38 9.18 -27.86
CA ARG A 113 8.24 9.74 -26.52
C ARG A 113 6.84 9.50 -25.96
N ALA A 114 6.72 9.48 -24.65
CA ALA A 114 5.44 9.44 -23.93
C ALA A 114 5.51 10.28 -22.66
N ASP A 115 4.36 10.67 -22.12
CA ASP A 115 4.29 11.34 -20.83
C ASP A 115 4.80 10.41 -19.71
N LYS A 116 5.78 10.88 -18.94
CA LYS A 116 6.33 10.20 -17.77
C LYS A 116 5.25 9.73 -16.77
N PHE A 117 4.16 10.49 -16.60
CA PHE A 117 3.08 10.12 -15.68
C PHE A 117 2.17 9.02 -16.22
N ARG A 118 2.28 8.71 -17.51
CA ARG A 118 1.58 7.59 -18.17
C ARG A 118 2.51 6.40 -18.40
N CYS A 119 3.55 6.27 -17.57
CA CYS A 119 4.52 5.21 -17.64
C CYS A 119 4.77 4.55 -16.27
N LEU A 120 5.19 3.28 -16.30
CA LEU A 120 5.56 2.44 -15.15
C LEU A 120 7.02 2.03 -15.28
N SER A 121 7.75 1.82 -14.18
CA SER A 121 9.07 1.19 -14.24
C SER A 121 8.96 -0.32 -14.44
N PHE A 122 9.98 -0.94 -15.01
CA PHE A 122 10.04 -2.41 -15.18
C PHE A 122 9.88 -3.15 -13.85
N ASP A 123 10.49 -2.65 -12.77
CA ASP A 123 10.35 -3.24 -11.42
C ASP A 123 8.89 -3.33 -10.97
N ARG A 124 8.09 -2.29 -11.29
CA ARG A 124 6.68 -2.25 -10.95
C ARG A 124 5.87 -3.27 -11.76
N VAL A 125 6.27 -3.54 -13.00
CA VAL A 125 5.60 -4.52 -13.87
C VAL A 125 6.06 -5.95 -13.56
N LYS A 126 7.35 -6.16 -13.23
CA LYS A 126 7.91 -7.45 -12.78
C LYS A 126 7.39 -7.91 -11.42
N GLY A 127 6.59 -7.10 -10.73
CA GLY A 127 6.09 -7.42 -9.40
C GLY A 127 7.19 -7.40 -8.34
N ALA A 128 8.27 -6.63 -8.55
CA ALA A 128 9.19 -6.34 -7.46
C ALA A 128 8.36 -5.62 -6.39
N ASN A 129 8.22 -6.27 -5.23
CA ASN A 129 7.47 -5.78 -4.08
C ASN A 129 8.16 -4.54 -3.48
N THR A 130 8.17 -3.41 -4.20
CA THR A 130 8.64 -2.12 -3.69
C THR A 130 7.50 -1.41 -2.97
N HIS A 131 6.78 -2.14 -2.13
CA HIS A 131 6.04 -1.66 -0.98
C HIS A 131 6.32 -2.59 0.20
N THR A 132 7.59 -2.93 0.42
CA THR A 132 8.02 -3.03 1.82
C THR A 132 8.12 -1.58 2.28
N PRO A 133 7.19 -1.06 3.10
CA PRO A 133 7.30 0.31 3.57
C PRO A 133 8.68 0.46 4.20
N LYS A 134 9.40 1.55 3.91
CA LYS A 134 10.74 1.81 4.50
C LYS A 134 10.73 1.88 6.05
N ASN A 135 9.55 1.75 6.65
CA ASN A 135 9.28 1.65 8.08
C ASN A 135 8.71 0.28 8.52
N ALA A 136 8.78 -0.77 7.70
CA ALA A 136 8.54 -2.12 8.17
C ALA A 136 9.65 -2.45 9.15
N ALA A 137 9.39 -2.18 10.44
CA ALA A 137 10.24 -2.58 11.53
C ALA A 137 10.67 -4.04 11.30
N PRO A 138 11.95 -4.39 11.54
CA PRO A 138 12.39 -5.77 11.39
C PRO A 138 11.39 -6.65 12.15
N LYS A 139 10.83 -7.64 11.46
CA LYS A 139 9.93 -8.61 12.09
C LYS A 139 10.71 -9.19 13.27
N LYS A 140 10.35 -8.77 14.50
CA LYS A 140 10.98 -9.29 15.71
C LYS A 140 10.89 -10.80 15.63
N ALA A 141 12.03 -11.47 15.83
CA ALA A 141 12.10 -12.91 15.90
C ALA A 141 10.98 -13.43 16.78
N ALA A 142 10.28 -14.47 16.33
CA ALA A 142 9.03 -14.98 16.90
C ALA A 142 9.12 -15.47 18.36
N ASN A 143 10.27 -15.35 19.02
CA ASN A 143 10.59 -15.93 20.31
C ASN A 143 10.99 -14.93 21.41
N LEU A 144 10.77 -13.62 21.25
CA LEU A 144 10.90 -12.70 22.40
C LEU A 144 9.56 -12.52 23.12
N PRO A 145 9.50 -12.66 24.46
CA PRO A 145 8.28 -12.41 25.21
C PRO A 145 7.83 -10.96 24.99
N GLN A 146 6.57 -10.82 24.60
CA GLN A 146 5.95 -9.54 24.27
C GLN A 146 5.88 -8.68 25.55
N GLN A 147 6.83 -7.75 25.72
CA GLN A 147 6.71 -6.73 26.75
C GLN A 147 5.50 -5.84 26.42
N PHE A 148 4.47 -5.92 27.27
CA PHE A 148 3.32 -5.04 27.22
C PHE A 148 3.77 -3.59 27.45
N ASN A 149 3.84 -2.81 26.37
CA ASN A 149 4.08 -1.38 26.43
C ASN A 149 2.86 -0.67 27.00
N ARG A 150 2.83 -0.47 28.33
CA ARG A 150 1.76 0.24 29.06
C ARG A 150 1.80 1.78 28.92
N GLY A 151 2.55 2.32 27.97
CA GLY A 151 2.99 3.72 28.04
C GLY A 151 2.73 4.63 26.84
N ARG A 152 2.04 4.21 25.78
CA ARG A 152 1.80 5.12 24.63
C ARG A 152 0.41 4.96 24.03
N SER A 153 -0.44 5.94 24.32
CA SER A 153 -1.49 6.51 23.46
C SER A 153 -2.79 6.74 24.26
N SER A 154 -2.97 7.96 24.74
CA SER A 154 -4.30 8.46 25.08
C SER A 154 -4.32 9.97 24.98
N LYS A 155 -4.48 10.50 23.77
CA LYS A 155 -4.98 11.89 23.63
C LYS A 155 -6.41 11.98 23.13
N TYR A 156 -6.96 10.98 22.42
CA TYR A 156 -8.39 11.01 22.03
C TYR A 156 -8.94 9.59 21.87
N ARG A 157 -9.65 9.08 22.89
CA ARG A 157 -10.57 7.92 22.79
C ARG A 157 -11.37 7.76 24.09
N THR A 158 -12.22 8.72 24.41
CA THR A 158 -13.29 8.51 25.39
C THR A 158 -14.49 7.93 24.65
N ASN A 159 -14.46 6.60 24.44
CA ASN A 159 -15.64 5.85 24.05
C ASN A 159 -16.13 5.14 25.33
N ALA A 160 -17.24 5.59 25.91
CA ALA A 160 -17.73 5.19 27.23
C ALA A 160 -17.92 3.66 27.37
N GLN A 161 -18.15 2.95 26.27
CA GLN A 161 -18.23 1.48 26.25
C GLN A 161 -16.89 0.80 26.59
N ASN A 162 -15.76 1.42 26.25
CA ASN A 162 -14.42 0.89 26.55
C ASN A 162 -14.02 1.11 28.01
N GLU A 163 -14.70 1.99 28.73
CA GLU A 163 -14.37 2.31 30.12
C GLU A 163 -14.81 1.20 31.08
N LYS A 164 -15.99 0.59 30.85
CA LYS A 164 -16.45 -0.57 31.62
C LYS A 164 -15.54 -1.78 31.44
N VAL A 165 -15.06 -2.03 30.21
CA VAL A 165 -14.12 -3.12 29.90
C VAL A 165 -12.77 -2.89 30.61
N ARG A 166 -12.29 -1.64 30.64
CA ARG A 166 -11.07 -1.27 31.38
C ARG A 166 -11.24 -1.44 32.89
N GLN A 167 -12.34 -0.93 33.45
CA GLN A 167 -12.62 -1.06 34.88
C GLN A 167 -12.74 -2.52 35.31
N TYR A 168 -13.34 -3.37 34.47
CA TYR A 168 -13.41 -4.81 34.70
C TYR A 168 -12.04 -5.48 34.60
N ALA A 169 -11.21 -5.14 33.61
CA ALA A 169 -9.85 -5.66 33.51
C ALA A 169 -9.00 -5.26 34.73
N ASP A 170 -9.09 -4.00 35.15
CA ASP A 170 -8.36 -3.47 36.32
C ASP A 170 -8.90 -4.02 37.65
N SER A 171 -10.18 -4.39 37.74
CA SER A 171 -10.73 -5.05 38.92
C SER A 171 -10.19 -6.48 39.04
N GLN A 172 -10.13 -7.22 37.93
CA GLN A 172 -9.56 -8.58 37.89
C GLN A 172 -8.08 -8.59 38.26
N ILE A 173 -7.29 -7.64 37.75
CA ILE A 173 -5.86 -7.52 38.09
C ILE A 173 -5.68 -7.24 39.59
N ARG A 174 -6.46 -6.31 40.15
CA ARG A 174 -6.39 -5.99 41.60
C ARG A 174 -6.86 -7.12 42.49
N GLN A 175 -7.81 -7.93 42.04
CA GLN A 175 -8.27 -9.11 42.76
C GLN A 175 -7.19 -10.19 42.77
N ASN A 176 -6.60 -10.49 41.61
CA ASN A 176 -5.49 -11.44 41.49
C ASN A 176 -4.27 -11.02 42.31
N GLN A 177 -3.94 -9.73 42.35
CA GLN A 177 -2.85 -9.23 43.20
C GLN A 177 -3.16 -9.37 44.70
N ARG A 178 -4.40 -9.12 45.12
CA ARG A 178 -4.82 -9.35 46.51
C ARG A 178 -4.78 -10.83 46.88
N ASP A 179 -5.31 -11.68 46.02
CA ASP A 179 -5.35 -13.13 46.26
C ASP A 179 -3.94 -13.76 46.20
N SER A 180 -3.00 -13.19 45.44
CA SER A 180 -1.59 -13.62 45.45
C SER A 180 -0.83 -13.28 46.74
N ARG A 181 -1.33 -12.30 47.51
CA ARG A 181 -0.77 -11.92 48.82
C ARG A 181 -1.26 -12.84 49.94
N ASP A 182 -2.38 -13.53 49.75
CA ASP A 182 -2.89 -14.53 50.69
C ASP A 182 -2.25 -15.91 50.40
N PRO A 183 -1.43 -16.46 51.33
CA PRO A 183 -0.72 -17.71 51.10
C PRO A 183 -1.65 -18.91 50.85
N LYS A 184 -2.89 -18.89 51.37
CA LYS A 184 -3.85 -19.99 51.15
C LYS A 184 -4.37 -19.98 49.72
N LYS A 185 -4.76 -18.81 49.21
CA LYS A 185 -5.28 -18.63 47.85
C LYS A 185 -4.20 -18.78 46.79
N ARG A 186 -2.96 -18.35 47.08
CA ARG A 186 -1.79 -18.58 46.23
C ARG A 186 -1.55 -20.07 45.98
N ASN A 187 -1.63 -20.89 47.02
CA ASN A 187 -1.44 -22.34 46.89
C ASN A 187 -2.57 -23.02 46.10
N GLU A 188 -3.80 -22.53 46.24
CA GLU A 188 -4.94 -22.98 45.43
C GLU A 188 -4.76 -22.64 43.94
N PHE A 189 -4.30 -21.42 43.63
CA PHE A 189 -4.00 -21.00 42.27
C PHE A 189 -2.87 -21.81 41.64
N LEU A 190 -1.82 -22.11 42.41
CA LEU A 190 -0.73 -22.98 41.97
C LEU A 190 -1.21 -24.40 41.68
N LYS A 191 -2.05 -24.99 42.55
CA LYS A 191 -2.66 -26.31 42.32
C LYS A 191 -3.49 -26.35 41.03
N LYS A 192 -4.39 -25.38 40.84
CA LYS A 192 -5.18 -25.25 39.60
C LYS A 192 -4.30 -25.08 38.36
N THR A 193 -3.19 -24.34 38.47
CA THR A 193 -2.26 -24.14 37.35
C THR A 193 -1.46 -25.41 37.03
N ILE A 194 -1.08 -26.18 38.06
CA ILE A 194 -0.37 -27.45 37.92
C ILE A 194 -1.31 -28.52 37.35
N GLU A 195 -2.56 -28.63 37.79
CA GLU A 195 -3.57 -29.54 37.21
C GLU A 195 -3.82 -29.24 35.73
N LYS A 196 -3.90 -27.95 35.36
CA LYS A 196 -4.07 -27.52 33.96
C LYS A 196 -2.87 -27.82 33.07
N ARG A 197 -1.65 -27.89 33.64
CA ARG A 197 -0.43 -28.31 32.92
C ARG A 197 -0.16 -29.81 33.00
N GLY A 198 -0.68 -30.49 34.02
CA GLY A 198 -0.51 -31.92 34.27
C GLY A 198 -1.22 -32.81 33.25
N SER A 199 -2.22 -32.26 32.53
CA SER A 199 -2.81 -32.92 31.37
C SER A 199 -1.92 -32.91 30.11
N GLU A 200 -0.78 -32.21 30.13
CA GLU A 200 0.06 -31.95 28.95
C GLU A 200 1.51 -32.46 29.11
N ILE A 201 1.77 -33.38 30.04
CA ILE A 201 3.09 -34.05 30.15
C ILE A 201 3.00 -35.46 29.54
N LYS A 202 3.00 -35.54 28.21
CA LYS A 202 3.53 -36.73 27.52
C LYS A 202 5.06 -36.63 27.55
N MET A 203 5.68 -37.37 28.48
CA MET A 203 7.13 -37.52 28.57
C MET A 203 7.71 -38.10 27.27
N ASN A 204 8.49 -37.31 26.52
CA ASN A 204 9.28 -37.82 25.40
C ASN A 204 10.54 -38.52 25.95
N ARG A 205 10.51 -39.86 25.96
CA ARG A 205 11.67 -40.72 26.20
C ARG A 205 12.60 -40.70 24.98
N ARG A 206 13.54 -39.76 24.89
CA ARG A 206 14.72 -39.90 24.03
C ARG A 206 15.79 -38.83 24.34
N THR A 207 16.88 -39.25 25.00
CA THR A 207 18.29 -39.02 24.61
C THR A 207 19.18 -39.37 25.80
N THR A 208 19.79 -40.55 25.74
CA THR A 208 21.00 -40.89 26.50
C THR A 208 22.19 -40.29 25.79
N PHE A 209 23.01 -39.52 26.51
CA PHE A 209 24.41 -39.30 26.14
C PHE A 209 25.26 -39.67 27.37
N THR A 210 26.02 -40.75 27.22
CA THR A 210 27.15 -41.12 28.07
C THR A 210 28.32 -40.15 27.79
N TYR A 211 29.11 -39.85 28.82
CA TYR A 211 30.43 -39.24 28.67
C TYR A 211 31.49 -40.29 29.01
N ASP A 212 32.48 -40.43 28.14
CA ASP A 212 33.72 -41.14 28.41
C ASP A 212 34.66 -40.24 29.23
N GLU A 213 35.19 -40.77 30.33
CA GLU A 213 36.57 -40.59 30.81
C GLU A 213 37.07 -41.94 31.33
#